data_AF-A0A8J7IF03-F1
#
_entry.id   AF-A0A8J7IF03-F1
#
_cell.length_a   1.000
_cell.length_b   1.000
_cell.length_c   1.000
_cell.angle_alpha   90.00
_cell.angle_beta   90.00
_cell.angle_gamma   90.00
#
_symmetry.space_group_name_H-M   'P 1'
#
loop_
_entity.id
_entity.type
_entity.pdbx_description
1 polymer ?
#
loop_
_entity_poly.entity_id
_entity_poly.type
_entity_poly.pdbx_seq_one_letter_code
_entity_poly.pdbx_strand_id
1 'polypeptide(L)'
;MKIINLLGFGIAGTILLVTGGLFIKEMIDKSDIKVKNDLDEWVDRLLAESLSRKLNYSPSSIFQALNRGEDTELTRKITELIESVELVFQRRSSLSTVEVFLNASFQDGTSFCANTQRTWDDLPFAIRKEFLQRNDTSITVPWNLPLVNSQSIL
;
A
#
# COMPACT_ATOMS: atom_id res chain seq x y z
N MET A 1 56.15 -29.28 -25.85
CA MET A 1 55.82 -27.94 -26.39
C MET A 1 54.34 -27.68 -26.20
N LYS A 2 54.04 -26.61 -25.43
CA LYS A 2 52.86 -25.73 -25.43
C LYS A 2 51.45 -26.33 -25.50
N ILE A 3 50.81 -26.40 -24.33
CA ILE A 3 49.36 -26.31 -24.12
C ILE A 3 49.09 -24.89 -23.61
N ILE A 4 48.51 -23.99 -24.39
CA ILE A 4 47.97 -22.74 -23.85
C ILE A 4 46.78 -22.23 -24.69
N ASN A 5 45.77 -21.75 -23.95
CA ASN A 5 44.68 -20.82 -24.31
C ASN A 5 43.32 -21.41 -24.66
N LEU A 6 42.58 -21.77 -23.60
CA LEU A 6 41.12 -21.62 -23.57
C LEU A 6 40.66 -21.15 -22.17
N LEU A 7 41.16 -19.99 -21.72
CA LEU A 7 40.69 -19.31 -20.51
C LEU A 7 40.46 -17.84 -20.85
N GLY A 8 39.31 -17.53 -21.47
CA GLY A 8 38.99 -16.17 -21.89
C GLY A 8 37.52 -15.78 -21.89
N PHE A 9 36.60 -16.64 -21.45
CA PHE A 9 35.15 -16.36 -21.53
C PHE A 9 34.34 -16.65 -20.26
N GLY A 10 34.99 -16.87 -19.11
CA GLY A 10 34.29 -17.26 -17.87
C GLY A 10 33.92 -16.11 -16.92
N ILE A 11 34.50 -14.91 -17.08
CA ILE A 11 34.48 -13.88 -16.02
C ILE A 11 33.65 -12.64 -16.39
N ALA A 12 33.41 -12.38 -17.67
CA ALA A 12 32.58 -11.25 -18.09
C ALA A 12 31.06 -11.50 -17.92
N GLY A 13 30.61 -12.75 -17.95
CA GLY A 13 29.18 -13.10 -17.83
C GLY A 13 28.62 -13.03 -16.40
N THR A 14 29.46 -13.22 -15.39
CA THR A 14 29.03 -13.27 -13.98
C THR A 14 28.92 -11.89 -13.33
N ILE A 15 29.70 -10.91 -13.79
CA ILE A 15 29.61 -9.53 -13.25
C ILE A 15 28.28 -8.86 -13.65
N LEU A 16 27.76 -9.15 -14.85
CA LEU A 16 26.47 -8.64 -15.34
C LEU A 16 25.26 -9.16 -14.55
N LEU A 17 25.31 -10.40 -14.05
CA LEU A 17 24.23 -10.98 -13.24
C LEU A 17 24.15 -10.39 -11.83
N VAL A 18 25.30 -10.16 -11.18
CA VAL A 18 25.34 -9.63 -9.81
C VAL A 18 24.99 -8.14 -9.78
N THR A 19 25.46 -7.36 -10.76
CA THR A 19 25.08 -5.94 -10.86
C THR A 19 23.63 -5.78 -11.32
N GLY A 20 23.16 -6.56 -12.30
CA GLY A 20 21.76 -6.53 -12.73
C GLY A 20 20.76 -6.84 -11.61
N GLY A 21 21.07 -7.81 -10.74
CA GLY A 21 20.19 -8.20 -9.62
C GLY A 21 19.99 -7.10 -8.58
N LEU A 22 21.01 -6.27 -8.31
CA LEU A 22 20.89 -5.15 -7.37
C LEU A 22 20.07 -3.99 -7.96
N PHE A 23 20.26 -3.66 -9.24
CA PHE A 23 19.45 -2.63 -9.91
C PHE A 23 17.97 -3.01 -10.04
N ILE A 24 17.67 -4.29 -10.27
CA ILE A 24 16.29 -4.78 -10.36
C ILE A 24 15.60 -4.71 -9.00
N LYS A 25 16.29 -5.07 -7.91
CA LYS A 25 15.74 -4.96 -6.56
C LYS A 25 15.40 -3.52 -6.21
N GLU A 26 16.30 -2.58 -6.50
CA GLU A 26 16.08 -1.15 -6.19
C GLU A 26 14.93 -0.54 -7.03
N MET A 27 14.74 -1.00 -8.27
CA MET A 27 13.59 -0.57 -9.09
C MET A 27 12.26 -1.15 -8.60
N ILE A 28 12.24 -2.41 -8.13
CA ILE A 28 11.04 -3.04 -7.55
C ILE A 28 10.64 -2.34 -6.24
N ASP A 29 11.62 -2.00 -5.39
CA ASP A 29 11.33 -1.33 -4.12
C ASP A 29 10.77 0.08 -4.37
N LYS A 30 11.31 0.83 -5.35
CA LYS A 30 10.80 2.17 -5.70
C LYS A 30 9.39 2.14 -6.31
N SER A 31 9.09 1.15 -7.15
CA SER A 31 7.74 1.03 -7.72
C SER A 31 6.71 0.63 -6.66
N ASP A 32 7.09 -0.26 -5.74
CA ASP A 32 6.21 -0.69 -4.65
C ASP A 32 5.90 0.44 -3.67
N ILE A 33 6.92 1.23 -3.30
CA ILE A 33 6.74 2.45 -2.48
C ILE A 33 5.78 3.41 -3.16
N LYS A 34 5.93 3.64 -4.47
CA LYS A 34 5.03 4.54 -5.21
C LYS A 34 3.59 4.01 -5.21
N VAL A 35 3.39 2.73 -5.53
CA VAL A 35 2.06 2.10 -5.54
C VAL A 35 1.40 2.19 -4.16
N LYS A 36 2.18 1.95 -3.09
CA LYS A 36 1.70 2.13 -1.72
C LYS A 36 1.31 3.58 -1.46
N ASN A 37 2.15 4.56 -1.76
CA ASN A 37 1.85 5.97 -1.53
C ASN A 37 0.60 6.43 -2.31
N ASP A 38 0.43 5.96 -3.56
CA ASP A 38 -0.74 6.25 -4.39
C ASP A 38 -2.03 5.63 -3.80
N LEU A 39 -1.91 4.50 -3.09
CA LEU A 39 -3.02 3.88 -2.38
C LEU A 39 -3.31 4.60 -1.05
N ASP A 40 -2.26 4.98 -0.31
CA ASP A 40 -2.35 5.75 0.93
C ASP A 40 -3.05 7.09 0.69
N GLU A 41 -2.63 7.84 -0.32
CA GLU A 41 -3.26 9.11 -0.68
C GLU A 41 -4.73 8.96 -1.09
N TRP A 42 -5.05 7.88 -1.82
CA TRP A 42 -6.43 7.58 -2.21
C TRP A 42 -7.31 7.28 -1.00
N VAL A 43 -6.83 6.48 -0.04
CA VAL A 43 -7.55 6.18 1.21
C VAL A 43 -7.75 7.46 2.03
N ASP A 44 -6.67 8.22 2.26
CA ASP A 44 -6.71 9.41 3.10
C ASP A 44 -7.65 10.47 2.54
N ARG A 45 -7.69 10.64 1.22
CA ARG A 45 -8.60 11.60 0.57
C ARG A 45 -10.06 11.21 0.77
N LEU A 46 -10.40 9.94 0.57
CA LEU A 46 -11.78 9.45 0.72
C LEU A 46 -12.24 9.47 2.18
N LEU A 47 -11.36 9.09 3.11
CA LEU A 47 -11.64 9.23 4.54
C LEU A 47 -11.84 10.69 4.93
N ALA A 48 -10.99 11.59 4.43
CA ALA A 48 -11.11 13.02 4.71
C ALA A 48 -12.45 13.60 4.24
N GLU A 49 -12.91 13.24 3.04
CA GLU A 49 -14.22 13.63 2.54
C GLU A 49 -15.36 13.06 3.40
N SER A 50 -15.27 11.80 3.80
CA SER A 50 -16.28 11.15 4.64
C SER A 50 -16.37 11.78 6.05
N LEU A 51 -15.22 11.95 6.70
CA LEU A 51 -15.08 12.49 8.05
C LEU A 51 -15.39 13.98 8.14
N SER A 52 -15.16 14.75 7.07
CA SER A 52 -15.42 16.21 7.05
C SER A 52 -16.85 16.53 7.49
N ARG A 53 -17.82 15.75 6.99
CA ARG A 53 -19.25 15.90 7.30
C ARG A 53 -19.59 15.49 8.72
N LYS A 54 -18.87 14.51 9.28
CA LYS A 54 -19.11 13.98 10.64
C LYS A 54 -18.52 14.86 11.72
N LEU A 55 -17.32 15.39 11.48
CA LEU A 55 -16.58 16.19 12.45
C LEU A 55 -16.80 17.70 12.27
N ASN A 56 -17.47 18.12 11.19
CA ASN A 56 -17.68 19.52 10.81
C ASN A 56 -16.35 20.30 10.64
N TYR A 57 -15.37 19.65 10.01
CA TYR A 57 -14.10 20.25 9.56
C TYR A 57 -14.02 20.20 8.04
N SER A 58 -13.16 21.02 7.44
CA SER A 58 -12.90 20.92 6.00
C SER A 58 -12.20 19.59 5.66
N PRO A 59 -12.44 19.00 4.48
CA PRO A 59 -11.71 17.82 4.02
C PRO A 59 -10.19 18.04 4.01
N SER A 60 -9.72 19.24 3.67
CA SER A 60 -8.29 19.56 3.65
C SER A 60 -7.66 19.52 5.05
N SER A 61 -8.36 19.97 6.09
CA SER A 61 -7.88 19.87 7.47
C SER A 61 -7.82 18.43 7.95
N ILE A 62 -8.82 17.61 7.63
CA ILE A 62 -8.81 16.18 7.96
C ILE A 62 -7.68 15.45 7.21
N PHE A 63 -7.51 15.71 5.91
CA PHE A 63 -6.44 15.12 5.10
C PHE A 63 -5.05 15.46 5.66
N GLN A 64 -4.83 16.71 6.06
CA GLN A 64 -3.58 17.10 6.70
C GLN A 64 -3.38 16.41 8.05
N ALA A 65 -4.45 16.26 8.84
CA ALA A 65 -4.39 15.57 10.12
C ALA A 65 -4.04 14.09 9.96
N LEU A 66 -4.61 13.43 8.95
CA LEU A 66 -4.25 12.06 8.56
C LEU A 66 -2.77 11.96 8.15
N ASN A 67 -2.31 12.84 7.25
CA ASN A 67 -0.97 12.74 6.67
C ASN A 67 0.17 13.17 7.61
N ARG A 68 -0.05 14.15 8.49
CA ARG A 68 1.03 14.69 9.36
C ARG A 68 1.34 13.83 10.57
N GLY A 69 0.40 12.99 11.01
CA GLY A 69 0.58 12.15 12.21
C GLY A 69 0.88 12.94 13.49
N GLU A 70 0.54 14.24 13.51
CA GLU A 70 0.71 15.11 14.68
C GLU A 70 -0.40 14.82 15.70
N ASP A 71 -0.03 14.68 16.97
CA ASP A 71 -1.01 14.55 18.05
C ASP A 71 -1.68 15.90 18.29
N THR A 72 -2.93 16.00 17.85
CA THR A 72 -3.77 17.20 17.88
C THR A 72 -5.17 16.80 18.34
N GLU A 73 -5.97 17.77 18.78
CA GLU A 73 -7.37 17.51 19.10
C GLU A 73 -8.13 16.88 17.93
N LEU A 74 -7.80 17.28 16.69
CA LEU A 74 -8.44 16.77 15.49
C LEU A 74 -8.05 15.30 15.22
N THR A 75 -6.77 14.94 15.32
CA THR A 75 -6.32 13.55 15.14
C THR A 75 -6.86 12.63 16.22
N ARG A 76 -7.01 13.11 17.46
CA ARG A 76 -7.70 12.37 18.53
C ARG A 76 -9.17 12.14 18.19
N LYS A 77 -9.90 13.18 17.74
CA LYS A 77 -11.31 13.04 17.32
C LYS A 77 -11.49 12.07 16.15
N ILE A 78 -10.57 12.08 15.18
CA ILE A 78 -10.60 11.14 14.05
C ILE A 78 -10.42 9.71 14.56
N THR A 79 -9.40 9.48 15.41
CA THR A 79 -9.11 8.16 16.00
C THR A 79 -10.26 7.65 16.86
N GLU A 80 -10.90 8.51 17.65
CA GLU A 80 -12.06 8.15 18.48
C GLU A 80 -13.31 7.86 17.66
N LEU A 81 -13.44 8.44 16.46
CA LEU A 81 -14.62 8.24 15.60
C LEU A 81 -14.50 6.98 14.74
N ILE A 82 -13.30 6.66 14.26
CA ILE A 82 -13.07 5.49 13.41
C ILE A 82 -13.00 4.23 14.27
N GLU A 83 -13.84 3.25 13.94
CA GLU A 83 -13.77 1.92 14.54
C GLU A 83 -12.80 1.02 13.77
N SER A 84 -12.95 0.99 12.45
CA SER A 84 -12.08 0.18 11.58
C SER A 84 -11.98 0.77 10.18
N VAL A 85 -10.84 0.53 9.54
CA VAL A 85 -10.64 0.78 8.12
C VAL A 85 -9.99 -0.46 7.52
N GLU A 86 -10.56 -0.96 6.44
CA GLU A 86 -10.10 -2.16 5.76
C GLU A 86 -10.05 -1.93 4.26
N LEU A 87 -9.06 -2.53 3.62
CA LEU A 87 -9.01 -2.68 2.17
C LEU A 87 -9.34 -4.12 1.79
N VAL A 88 -10.30 -4.27 0.88
CA VAL A 88 -10.66 -5.55 0.29
C VAL A 88 -10.26 -5.55 -1.18
N PHE A 89 -9.31 -6.41 -1.53
CA PHE A 89 -8.88 -6.63 -2.90
C PHE A 89 -9.67 -7.82 -3.45
N GLN A 90 -10.35 -7.65 -4.58
CA GLN A 90 -11.14 -8.69 -5.23
C GLN A 90 -10.71 -8.86 -6.68
N ARG A 91 -10.23 -10.06 -7.02
CA ARG A 91 -9.97 -10.44 -8.41
C ARG A 91 -11.29 -10.75 -9.09
N ARG A 92 -11.58 -10.07 -10.20
CA ARG A 92 -12.62 -10.51 -11.11
C ARG A 92 -12.08 -11.65 -11.98
N SER A 93 -12.97 -12.39 -12.66
CA SER A 93 -12.62 -13.57 -13.46
C SER A 93 -11.57 -13.29 -14.56
N SER A 94 -11.33 -12.03 -14.92
CA SER A 94 -10.22 -11.59 -15.76
C SER A 94 -8.95 -11.36 -14.92
N LEU A 95 -7.87 -12.04 -15.27
CA LEU A 95 -6.58 -12.03 -14.56
C LEU A 95 -5.89 -10.65 -14.48
N SER A 96 -6.34 -9.64 -15.22
CA SER A 96 -5.64 -8.36 -15.39
C SER A 96 -6.11 -7.25 -14.45
N THR A 97 -7.28 -7.37 -13.83
CA THR A 97 -7.89 -6.30 -13.03
C THR A 97 -8.34 -6.78 -11.66
N VAL A 98 -8.13 -5.92 -10.66
CA VAL A 98 -8.51 -6.13 -9.27
C VAL A 98 -9.33 -4.94 -8.80
N GLU A 99 -10.50 -5.21 -8.24
CA GLU A 99 -11.31 -4.20 -7.57
C GLU A 99 -10.80 -4.04 -6.14
N VAL A 100 -10.56 -2.80 -5.75
CA VAL A 100 -10.11 -2.45 -4.40
C VAL A 100 -11.23 -1.69 -3.74
N PHE A 101 -11.75 -2.22 -2.65
CA PHE A 101 -12.78 -1.60 -1.83
C PHE A 101 -12.15 -1.05 -0.56
N LEU A 102 -12.47 0.19 -0.24
CA LEU A 102 -12.22 0.81 1.05
C LEU A 102 -13.50 0.72 1.87
N ASN A 103 -13.43 0.00 2.99
CA ASN A 103 -14.51 -0.11 3.95
C ASN A 103 -14.07 0.57 5.25
N ALA A 104 -14.84 1.55 5.72
CA ALA A 104 -14.62 2.19 7.00
C ALA A 104 -15.89 2.07 7.85
N SER A 105 -15.72 1.67 9.10
CA SER A 105 -16.78 1.64 10.12
C SER A 105 -16.49 2.70 11.17
N PHE A 106 -17.54 3.35 11.67
CA PHE A 106 -17.44 4.42 12.64
C PHE A 106 -18.15 4.03 13.94
N GLN A 107 -17.67 4.55 15.06
CA GLN A 107 -18.23 4.30 16.41
C GLN A 107 -19.69 4.76 16.56
N ASP A 108 -20.17 5.62 15.67
CA ASP A 108 -21.58 6.05 15.61
C ASP A 108 -22.51 5.02 14.93
N GLY A 109 -21.98 3.85 14.54
CA GLY A 109 -22.69 2.75 13.89
C GLY A 109 -22.89 2.94 12.38
N THR A 110 -22.40 4.04 11.80
CA THR A 110 -22.43 4.24 10.35
C THR A 110 -21.20 3.64 9.67
N SER A 111 -21.29 3.45 8.36
CA SER A 111 -20.18 2.97 7.54
C SER A 111 -20.02 3.80 6.27
N PHE A 112 -18.83 3.71 5.71
CA PHE A 112 -18.45 4.30 4.43
C PHE A 112 -17.80 3.23 3.57
N CYS A 113 -18.20 3.15 2.30
CA CYS A 113 -17.62 2.26 1.33
C CYS A 113 -17.34 3.03 0.04
N ALA A 114 -16.15 2.80 -0.53
CA ALA A 114 -15.76 3.32 -1.83
C ALA A 114 -14.91 2.27 -2.56
N ASN A 115 -14.81 2.36 -3.88
CA ASN A 115 -14.00 1.43 -4.65
C ASN A 115 -13.20 2.11 -5.76
N THR A 116 -12.21 1.37 -6.24
CA THR A 116 -11.43 1.71 -7.43
C THR A 116 -11.00 0.43 -8.14
N GLN A 117 -10.59 0.56 -9.41
CA GLN A 117 -10.03 -0.55 -10.18
C GLN A 117 -8.53 -0.32 -10.34
N ARG A 118 -7.75 -1.38 -10.10
CA ARG A 118 -6.30 -1.40 -10.26
C ARG A 118 -5.91 -2.55 -11.17
N THR A 119 -4.84 -2.37 -11.93
CA THR A 119 -4.24 -3.50 -12.67
C THR A 119 -3.45 -4.38 -11.71
N TRP A 120 -3.11 -5.59 -12.14
CA TRP A 120 -2.27 -6.49 -11.34
C TRP A 120 -0.96 -5.81 -10.89
N ASP A 121 -0.30 -5.05 -11.76
CA ASP A 121 0.98 -4.40 -11.46
C ASP A 121 0.85 -3.16 -10.55
N ASP A 122 -0.36 -2.59 -10.46
CA ASP A 122 -0.68 -1.45 -9.56
C ASP A 122 -1.09 -1.91 -8.15
N LEU A 123 -0.78 -3.16 -7.78
CA LEU A 123 -1.02 -3.68 -6.44
C LEU A 123 0.29 -3.76 -5.64
N PRO A 124 0.24 -3.44 -4.33
CA PRO A 124 1.37 -3.66 -3.45
C PRO A 124 1.87 -5.10 -3.57
N PHE A 125 3.18 -5.29 -3.58
CA PHE A 125 3.85 -6.57 -3.75
C PHE A 125 3.37 -7.59 -2.71
N ALA A 126 3.14 -7.15 -1.46
CA ALA A 126 2.57 -7.99 -0.41
C ALA A 126 1.21 -8.59 -0.82
N ILE A 127 0.31 -7.79 -1.40
CA ILE A 127 -1.02 -8.25 -1.86
C ILE A 127 -0.88 -9.20 -3.05
N ARG A 128 -0.02 -8.87 -4.02
CA ARG A 128 0.26 -9.76 -5.15
C ARG A 128 0.78 -11.12 -4.69
N LYS A 129 1.72 -11.11 -3.73
CA LYS A 129 2.29 -12.32 -3.14
C LYS A 129 1.22 -13.16 -2.44
N GLU A 130 0.38 -12.57 -1.62
CA GLU A 130 -0.71 -13.28 -0.93
C GLU A 130 -1.67 -13.93 -1.94
N PHE A 131 -2.03 -13.23 -3.02
CA PHE A 131 -2.86 -13.77 -4.10
C PHE A 131 -2.23 -14.96 -4.82
N LEU A 132 -0.90 -14.97 -4.98
CA LEU A 132 -0.16 -16.08 -5.58
C LEU A 132 -0.01 -17.26 -4.61
N GLN A 133 0.09 -16.99 -3.31
CA GLN A 133 0.29 -18.02 -2.28
C GLN A 133 -0.99 -18.76 -1.92
N ARG A 134 -2.10 -18.03 -1.77
CA ARG A 134 -3.38 -18.59 -1.32
C ARG A 134 -4.30 -19.02 -2.45
N ASN A 135 -4.06 -18.49 -3.66
CA ASN A 135 -4.96 -18.64 -4.81
C ASN A 135 -6.39 -18.15 -4.50
N ASP A 136 -6.52 -17.20 -3.56
CA ASP A 136 -7.79 -16.61 -3.16
C ASP A 136 -8.34 -15.67 -4.25
N THR A 137 -9.66 -15.52 -4.27
CA THR A 137 -10.35 -14.51 -5.11
C THR A 137 -10.46 -13.17 -4.40
N SER A 138 -10.28 -13.13 -3.07
CA SER A 138 -10.34 -11.93 -2.27
C SER A 138 -9.32 -11.93 -1.13
N ILE A 139 -8.71 -10.77 -0.88
CA ILE A 139 -7.81 -10.53 0.24
C ILE A 139 -8.32 -9.30 0.99
N THR A 140 -8.52 -9.43 2.29
CA THR A 140 -8.83 -8.31 3.18
C THR A 140 -7.61 -7.99 4.03
N VAL A 141 -7.25 -6.71 4.11
CA VAL A 141 -6.19 -6.23 4.99
C VAL A 141 -6.67 -5.03 5.80
N PRO A 142 -6.31 -4.94 7.10
CA PRO A 142 -6.56 -3.73 7.86
C PRO A 142 -5.72 -2.58 7.31
N TRP A 143 -6.28 -1.38 7.34
CA TRP A 143 -5.59 -0.16 6.95
C TRP A 143 -5.18 0.61 8.20
N ASN A 144 -3.87 0.60 8.50
CA ASN A 144 -3.34 1.34 9.64
C ASN A 144 -3.26 2.83 9.29
N LEU A 145 -4.05 3.64 9.99
CA LEU A 145 -3.97 5.09 9.86
C LEU A 145 -2.65 5.59 10.45
N PRO A 146 -1.92 6.50 9.77
CA PRO A 146 -0.65 7.05 10.27
C PRO A 146 -0.84 8.06 11.43
N LEU A 147 -1.99 8.01 12.12
CA LEU A 147 -2.46 9.00 13.08
C LEU A 147 -1.72 8.99 14.42
N VAL A 148 -1.04 7.89 14.76
CA VAL A 148 -0.22 7.78 15.96
C VAL A 148 0.95 6.85 15.68
N ASN A 149 2.19 7.37 15.77
CA ASN A 149 3.37 6.52 15.99
C ASN A 149 3.19 5.79 17.34
N SER A 150 2.51 4.64 17.33
CA SER A 150 2.55 3.70 18.45
C SER A 150 3.85 2.89 18.42
N GLN A 151 4.98 3.60 18.31
CA GLN A 151 6.30 3.13 18.70
C GLN A 151 6.88 4.16 19.66
N SER A 152 6.20 4.30 20.80
CA SER A 152 6.90 4.55 22.06
C SER A 152 7.94 3.44 22.21
N ILE A 153 9.20 3.84 22.10
CA ILE A 153 10.39 3.19 22.62
C ILE A 153 10.04 2.26 23.80
N LEU A 154 10.31 0.95 23.65
CA LEU A 154 10.86 0.09 24.69
C LEU A 154 11.74 -0.99 24.05
#